data_AF-A0A259CUW2-F1
#
_entry.id   AF-A0A259CUW2-F1
#
_cell.length_a   1.000
_cell.length_b   1.000
_cell.length_c   1.000
_cell.angle_alpha   90.00
_cell.angle_beta   90.00
_cell.angle_gamma   90.00
#
_symmetry.space_group_name_H-M   'P 1'
#
loop_
_entity.id
_entity.type
_entity.pdbx_description
1 polymer ?
#
loop_
_entity_poly.entity_id
_entity_poly.type
_entity_poly.pdbx_seq_one_letter_code
_entity_poly.pdbx_strand_id
1 'polypeptide(L)'
;MRLAGIDAPELDHPYGKNAKWTLLNLCKGQEVRAVFDGDLSHDRTVATCYLPDGRDLSAEMVKAGMAIDWQKFSRGKYSAYEVPGIRQKLWRCDARQKGRMPPALPD
;
A
#
# COMPACT_ATOMS: atom_id res chain seq x y z
N MET A 1 9.41 -5.07 6.54
CA MET A 1 8.18 -4.43 7.07
C MET A 1 7.21 -4.15 5.93
N ARG A 2 5.90 -4.14 6.18
CA ARG A 2 4.82 -3.76 5.24
C ARG A 2 3.97 -2.63 5.84
N LEU A 3 3.54 -1.68 5.01
CA LEU A 3 2.59 -0.65 5.42
C LEU A 3 1.21 -1.28 5.69
N ALA A 4 0.60 -0.91 6.82
CA ALA A 4 -0.66 -1.48 7.28
C ALA A 4 -1.84 -1.07 6.39
N GLY A 5 -2.69 -2.05 6.07
CA GLY A 5 -4.03 -1.80 5.55
C GLY A 5 -4.11 -1.34 4.08
N ILE A 6 -3.03 -1.39 3.31
CA ILE A 6 -3.04 -1.01 1.89
C ILE A 6 -2.45 -2.10 0.98
N ASP A 7 -2.84 -2.08 -0.28
CA ASP A 7 -2.19 -2.85 -1.35
C ASP A 7 -1.63 -1.91 -2.42
N ALA A 8 -0.37 -2.14 -2.80
CA ALA A 8 0.37 -1.35 -3.77
C ALA A 8 0.89 -2.26 -4.89
N PRO A 9 1.11 -1.73 -6.12
CA PRO A 9 1.67 -2.53 -7.20
C PRO A 9 3.09 -2.98 -6.85
N GLU A 10 3.39 -4.26 -7.12
CA GLU A 10 4.74 -4.81 -7.02
C GLU A 10 5.65 -4.21 -8.10
N LEU A 11 6.98 -4.30 -7.94
CA LEU A 11 7.94 -3.60 -8.81
C LEU A 11 7.84 -3.96 -10.30
N ASP A 12 7.44 -5.19 -10.59
CA ASP A 12 7.24 -5.77 -11.91
C ASP A 12 5.81 -5.56 -12.45
N HIS A 13 4.91 -4.98 -11.65
CA HIS A 13 3.57 -4.60 -12.08
C HIS A 13 3.54 -3.20 -12.70
N PRO A 14 2.53 -2.89 -13.54
CA PRO A 14 2.26 -1.51 -13.94
C PRO A 14 2.18 -0.58 -12.72
N TYR A 15 2.83 0.58 -12.82
CA TYR A 15 2.95 1.57 -11.74
C TYR A 15 3.76 1.12 -10.51
N GLY A 16 4.38 -0.06 -10.49
CA GLY A 16 5.23 -0.53 -9.39
C GLY A 16 6.41 0.41 -9.08
N LYS A 17 7.15 0.79 -10.13
CA LYS A 17 8.23 1.78 -10.02
C LYS A 17 7.72 3.14 -9.55
N ASN A 18 6.56 3.58 -10.03
CA ASN A 18 5.94 4.84 -9.60
C ASN A 18 5.60 4.80 -8.11
N ALA A 19 4.97 3.72 -7.62
CA ALA A 19 4.65 3.55 -6.21
C ALA A 19 5.90 3.55 -5.33
N LYS A 20 6.98 2.85 -5.76
CA LYS A 20 8.28 2.89 -5.08
C LYS A 20 8.80 4.32 -4.96
N TRP A 21 8.85 5.07 -6.06
CA TRP A 21 9.39 6.43 -6.07
C TRP A 21 8.51 7.41 -5.29
N THR A 22 7.19 7.26 -5.33
CA THR A 22 6.27 8.05 -4.50
C THR A 22 6.54 7.83 -3.02
N LEU A 23 6.62 6.58 -2.56
CA LEU A 23 6.94 6.28 -1.16
C LEU A 23 8.30 6.85 -0.76
N LEU A 24 9.31 6.66 -1.62
CA LEU A 24 10.65 7.16 -1.35
C LEU A 24 10.68 8.69 -1.26
N ASN A 25 9.98 9.40 -2.15
CA ASN A 25 9.88 10.86 -2.08
C ASN A 25 9.12 11.35 -0.84
N LEU A 26 8.16 10.57 -0.34
CA LEU A 26 7.39 10.90 0.85
C LEU A 26 8.22 10.83 2.14
N CYS A 27 9.18 9.88 2.24
CA CYS A 27 9.87 9.62 3.52
C CYS A 27 11.39 9.70 3.48
N LYS A 28 12.04 9.81 2.31
CA LYS A 28 13.50 9.88 2.23
C LYS A 28 14.04 11.05 3.03
N GLY A 29 15.02 10.77 3.88
CA GLY A 29 15.67 11.77 4.73
C GLY A 29 14.84 12.19 5.95
N GLN A 30 13.69 11.56 6.20
CA GLN A 30 12.84 11.83 7.35
C GLN A 30 12.89 10.67 8.35
N GLU A 31 12.73 10.99 9.63
CA GLU A 31 12.50 9.99 10.67
C GLU A 31 11.06 9.47 10.59
N VAL A 32 10.89 8.18 10.37
CA VAL A 32 9.59 7.54 10.25
C VAL A 32 9.29 6.74 11.50
N ARG A 33 8.21 7.11 12.21
CA ARG A 33 7.73 6.37 13.38
C ARG A 33 6.84 5.22 12.94
N ALA A 34 7.29 3.99 13.14
CA ALA A 34 6.51 2.78 12.89
C ALA A 34 5.80 2.33 14.17
N VAL A 35 4.47 2.16 14.11
CA VAL A 35 3.65 1.61 15.19
C VAL A 35 3.20 0.22 14.80
N PHE A 36 3.57 -0.76 15.62
CA PHE A 36 3.23 -2.17 15.44
C PHE A 36 2.08 -2.54 16.37
N ASP A 37 1.08 -3.22 15.83
CA ASP A 37 -0.06 -3.78 16.55
C ASP A 37 0.08 -5.29 16.82
N GLY A 38 1.19 -5.90 16.36
CA GLY A 38 1.48 -7.32 16.52
C GLY A 38 1.20 -8.16 15.27
N ASP A 39 0.68 -7.55 14.20
CA ASP A 39 0.34 -8.28 12.98
C ASP A 39 1.57 -8.60 12.11
N LEU A 40 1.54 -9.82 11.54
CA LEU A 40 2.51 -10.30 10.56
C LEU A 40 1.82 -10.53 9.21
N SER A 41 2.50 -10.13 8.14
CA SER A 41 2.13 -10.43 6.76
C SER A 41 3.21 -11.34 6.19
N HIS A 42 2.96 -12.64 6.17
CA HIS A 42 3.97 -13.68 5.96
C HIS A 42 5.06 -13.60 7.03
N ASP A 43 6.30 -13.38 6.64
CA ASP A 43 7.49 -13.24 7.48
C ASP A 43 7.81 -11.77 7.82
N ARG A 44 6.97 -10.82 7.41
CA ARG A 44 7.21 -9.38 7.57
C ARG A 44 6.28 -8.77 8.60
N THR A 45 6.84 -7.94 9.47
CA THR A 45 6.05 -7.10 10.38
C THR A 45 5.21 -6.09 9.62
N VAL A 46 3.94 -5.94 10.03
CA VAL A 46 3.03 -4.91 9.54
C VAL A 46 3.06 -3.73 10.50
N ALA A 47 3.09 -2.50 9.96
CA ALA A 47 3.10 -1.29 10.79
C ALA A 47 2.31 -0.15 10.14
N THR A 48 1.69 0.66 10.99
CA THR A 48 1.26 2.00 10.59
C THR A 48 2.43 2.95 10.78
N CYS A 49 2.86 3.61 9.70
CA CYS A 49 4.05 4.45 9.69
C CYS A 49 3.68 5.92 9.56
N TYR A 50 4.27 6.77 10.40
CA TYR A 50 4.00 8.20 10.46
C TYR A 50 5.24 9.02 10.13
N LEU A 51 5.04 10.09 9.36
CA LEU A 51 6.03 11.15 9.15
C LEU A 51 6.16 12.03 10.41
N PRO A 52 7.22 12.86 10.54
CA PRO A 52 7.41 13.73 11.69
C PRO A 52 6.26 14.71 11.95
N ASP A 53 5.56 15.11 10.89
CA ASP A 53 4.37 15.99 10.96
C ASP A 53 3.06 15.24 11.29
N GLY A 54 3.13 13.94 11.55
CA GLY A 54 1.99 13.11 11.94
C GLY A 54 1.21 12.51 10.77
N ARG A 55 1.58 12.77 9.50
CA ARG A 55 0.92 12.14 8.35
C ARG A 55 1.16 10.63 8.32
N ASP A 56 0.10 9.87 8.05
CA ASP A 56 0.13 8.42 7.86
C ASP A 56 0.58 8.08 6.43
N LEU A 57 1.74 7.42 6.29
CA LEU A 57 2.30 7.05 4.98
C LEU A 57 1.36 6.20 4.14
N SER A 58 0.54 5.33 4.77
CA SER A 58 -0.40 4.49 4.04
C SER A 58 -1.52 5.34 3.42
N ALA A 59 -2.03 6.32 4.19
CA ALA A 59 -3.00 7.28 3.69
C ALA A 59 -2.42 8.13 2.56
N GLU A 60 -1.19 8.62 2.69
CA GLU A 60 -0.53 9.43 1.65
C GLU A 60 -0.31 8.64 0.35
N MET A 61 0.01 7.35 0.44
CA MET A 61 0.12 6.47 -0.73
C MET A 61 -1.23 6.28 -1.46
N VAL A 62 -2.33 6.17 -0.71
CA VAL A 62 -3.68 6.06 -1.29
C VAL A 62 -4.11 7.39 -1.92
N LYS A 63 -3.91 8.52 -1.24
CA LYS A 63 -4.16 9.88 -1.79
C LYS A 63 -3.39 10.14 -3.07
N ALA A 64 -2.14 9.66 -3.16
CA ALA A 64 -1.30 9.77 -4.35
C ALA A 64 -1.72 8.84 -5.50
N GLY A 65 -2.72 7.96 -5.30
CA GLY A 65 -3.14 6.98 -6.29
C GLY A 65 -2.05 5.96 -6.63
N MET A 66 -1.28 5.56 -5.62
CA MET A 66 -0.20 4.56 -5.69
C MET A 66 -0.43 3.36 -4.76
N ALA A 67 -1.57 3.33 -4.08
CA ALA A 67 -2.08 2.18 -3.36
C ALA A 67 -3.62 2.24 -3.32
N ILE A 68 -4.24 1.10 -3.02
CA ILE A 68 -5.67 1.00 -2.71
C ILE A 68 -5.86 0.54 -1.27
N ASP A 69 -6.97 0.94 -0.68
CA ASP A 69 -7.38 0.47 0.64
C ASP A 69 -7.61 -1.04 0.59
N TRP A 70 -7.06 -1.76 1.57
CA TRP A 70 -7.30 -3.18 1.74
C TRP A 70 -8.26 -3.40 2.92
N GLN A 71 -9.56 -3.25 2.65
CA GLN A 71 -10.63 -3.29 3.65
C GLN A 71 -10.56 -4.47 4.62
N LYS A 72 -10.12 -5.66 4.15
CA LYS A 72 -9.89 -6.84 4.99
C LYS A 72 -9.01 -6.56 6.20
N PHE A 73 -7.99 -5.71 6.04
CA PHE A 73 -7.01 -5.39 7.08
C PHE A 73 -7.22 -3.99 7.65
N SER A 74 -7.58 -3.01 6.82
CA SER A 74 -7.77 -1.61 7.25
C SER A 74 -9.14 -1.32 7.85
N ARG A 75 -10.12 -2.21 7.67
CA ARG A 75 -11.54 -1.96 7.98
C ARG A 75 -12.09 -0.70 7.28
N GLY A 76 -11.58 -0.38 6.09
CA GLY A 76 -12.02 0.79 5.32
C GLY A 76 -11.34 2.10 5.68
N LYS A 77 -10.34 2.09 6.58
CA LYS A 77 -9.66 3.30 7.09
C LYS A 77 -9.20 4.25 5.97
N TYR A 78 -8.76 3.73 4.82
CA TYR A 78 -8.25 4.56 3.73
C TYR A 78 -9.19 4.68 2.53
N SER A 79 -10.38 4.07 2.60
CA SER A 79 -11.32 4.04 1.48
C SER A 79 -11.71 5.44 0.96
N ALA A 80 -11.90 6.40 1.86
CA ALA A 80 -12.23 7.78 1.53
C ALA A 80 -11.10 8.55 0.83
N TYR A 81 -9.87 8.02 0.84
CA TYR A 81 -8.72 8.62 0.15
C TYR A 81 -8.49 8.06 -1.25
N GLU A 82 -9.22 7.00 -1.65
CA GLU A 82 -9.08 6.43 -2.99
C GLU A 82 -9.52 7.44 -4.05
N VAL A 83 -8.64 7.71 -5.02
CA VAL A 83 -8.96 8.57 -6.15
C VAL A 83 -9.89 7.86 -7.15
N PRO A 84 -10.78 8.57 -7.86
CA PRO A 84 -11.66 7.96 -8.85
C PRO A 84 -10.88 7.12 -9.89
N GLY A 85 -11.39 5.92 -10.19
CA GLY A 85 -10.78 5.00 -11.15
C GLY A 85 -9.52 4.25 -10.67
N ILE A 86 -9.07 4.45 -9.42
CA ILE A 86 -7.82 3.84 -8.94
C ILE A 86 -7.82 2.32 -8.99
N ARG A 87 -8.96 1.67 -8.74
CA ARG A 87 -9.08 0.20 -8.78
C ARG A 87 -8.99 -0.36 -10.21
N GLN A 88 -9.33 0.44 -11.22
CA GLN A 88 -9.09 0.09 -12.62
C GLN A 88 -7.62 0.31 -13.00
N LYS A 89 -7.02 1.43 -12.57
CA LYS A 89 -5.60 1.72 -12.80
C LYS A 89 -4.68 0.67 -12.16
N LEU A 90 -4.96 0.30 -10.91
CA LEU A 90 -4.23 -0.69 -10.12
C LEU A 90 -4.95 -2.05 -10.13
N TRP A 91 -5.41 -2.49 -11.30
CA TRP A 91 -6.24 -3.70 -11.45
C TRP A 91 -5.62 -4.96 -10.87
N ARG A 92 -4.28 -5.10 -10.85
CA ARG A 92 -3.62 -6.25 -10.21
C ARG A 92 -3.79 -6.25 -8.69
N CYS A 93 -3.83 -5.08 -8.06
CA CYS A 93 -4.11 -4.97 -6.63
C CYS A 93 -5.58 -5.32 -6.35
N ASP A 94 -6.50 -4.77 -7.14
CA ASP A 94 -7.94 -5.09 -7.02
C ASP A 94 -8.24 -6.58 -7.25
N ALA A 95 -7.62 -7.18 -8.28
CA ALA A 95 -7.71 -8.62 -8.54
C ALA A 95 -7.16 -9.46 -7.37
N ARG A 96 -6.03 -9.06 -6.78
CA ARG A 96 -5.44 -9.72 -5.61
C ARG A 96 -6.37 -9.68 -4.41
N GLN A 97 -6.94 -8.52 -4.09
CA GLN A 97 -7.90 -8.38 -2.99
C GLN A 97 -9.17 -9.24 -3.19
N LYS A 98 -9.57 -9.47 -4.44
CA LYS A 98 -10.73 -10.28 -4.81
C LYS A 98 -10.42 -11.77 -5.02
N GLY A 99 -9.16 -12.21 -4.86
CA GLY A 99 -8.76 -13.59 -5.12
C GLY A 99 -8.80 -14.00 -6.59
N ARG A 100 -8.64 -13.04 -7.51
CA ARG A 100 -8.74 -13.20 -8.97
C ARG A 100 -7.39 -13.08 -9.68
N MET A 101 -6.27 -13.09 -8.95
CA MET A 101 -4.95 -13.06 -9.58
C MET A 101 -4.75 -14.35 -10.38
N PRO A 102 -4.29 -14.25 -11.65
CA PRO A 102 -3.90 -15.43 -12.39
C PRO A 102 -2.75 -16.15 -11.65
N PRO A 103 -2.66 -17.49 -11.77
CA PRO A 103 -1.52 -18.22 -11.24
C PRO A 103 -0.22 -17.67 -11.80
N ALA A 104 0.85 -17.71 -11.01
CA ALA A 104 2.18 -17.34 -11.50
C ALA A 104 2.50 -18.20 -12.73
N LEU A 105 3.10 -17.57 -13.75
CA LEU A 105 3.66 -18.32 -14.87
C LEU A 105 4.76 -19.23 -14.29
N PRO A 106 4.84 -20.50 -14.69
CA PRO A 106 5.98 -21.33 -14.34
C PRO A 106 7.26 -20.72 -14.93
N ASP A 107 8.36 -20.90 -14.20
CA ASP A 107 9.71 -20.42 -14.57
C ASP A 107 10.15 -20.90 -15.96
#